data_AF-A0A850TB73-F1
#
_entry.id   AF-A0A850TB73-F1
#
_cell.length_a   1.000
_cell.length_b   1.000
_cell.length_c   1.000
_cell.angle_alpha   90.00
_cell.angle_beta   90.00
_cell.angle_gamma   90.00
#
_symmetry.space_group_name_H-M   'P 1'
#
loop_
_entity.id
_entity.type
_entity.pdbx_description
1 polymer ?
#
loop_
_entity_poly.entity_id
_entity_poly.type
_entity_poly.pdbx_seq_one_letter_code
_entity_poly.pdbx_strand_id
1 'polypeptide(L)' 'MLKLSVFVLDTNKKPQNPVHPAKARLLLTEGKAAVFRQFPFTIILKETVLDVASNPLRIKIDPGSR' A
#
# COMPACT_ATOMS: atom_id res chain seq x y z
N MET A 1 -14.60 13.77 0.31
CA MET A 1 -14.32 12.51 -0.40
C MET A 1 -13.38 11.68 0.48
N LEU A 2 -13.84 10.58 1.07
CA LEU A 2 -12.99 9.71 1.90
C LEU A 2 -11.90 9.08 1.03
N LYS A 3 -10.63 9.36 1.33
CA LYS A 3 -9.49 8.78 0.62
C LYS A 3 -9.14 7.44 1.29
N LEU A 4 -9.87 6.37 0.93
CA LEU A 4 -9.49 5.01 1.30
C LEU A 4 -8.26 4.62 0.48
N SER A 5 -7.17 4.26 1.16
CA SER A 5 -5.90 3.85 0.55
C SER A 5 -5.58 2.42 0.99
N VAL A 6 -5.01 1.63 0.09
CA VAL A 6 -4.53 0.28 0.36
C VAL A 6 -3.01 0.31 0.47
N PHE A 7 -2.47 -0.25 1.55
CA PHE A 7 -1.02 -0.34 1.72
C PHE A 7 -0.44 -1.40 0.78
N VAL A 8 0.75 -1.13 0.26
CA VAL A 8 1.43 -1.99 -0.71
C VAL A 8 2.84 -2.28 -0.21
N LEU A 9 3.24 -3.54 -0.26
CA LEU A 9 4.61 -3.99 -0.07
C LEU A 9 5.17 -4.52 -1.39
N ASP A 10 6.47 -4.35 -1.62
CA ASP A 10 7.17 -5.09 -2.68
C ASP A 10 7.52 -6.53 -2.23
N THR A 11 8.14 -7.29 -3.13
CA THR A 11 8.60 -8.67 -2.86
C THR A 11 9.61 -8.78 -1.71
N ASN A 12 10.35 -7.71 -1.42
CA ASN A 12 11.30 -7.61 -0.30
C ASN A 12 10.64 -7.07 0.98
N LYS A 13 9.31 -6.97 1.02
CA LYS A 13 8.52 -6.39 2.12
C LYS A 13 8.84 -4.93 2.40
N LYS A 14 9.36 -4.19 1.43
CA LYS A 14 9.56 -2.75 1.52
C LYS A 14 8.25 -2.03 1.22
N PRO A 15 7.82 -1.06 2.06
CA PRO A 15 6.64 -0.25 1.79
C PRO A 15 6.76 0.50 0.46
N GLN A 16 5.67 0.50 -0.29
CA GLN A 16 5.49 1.27 -1.51
C GLN A 16 4.41 2.34 -1.32
N ASN A 17 4.26 3.22 -2.30
CA ASN A 17 3.17 4.19 -2.29
C ASN A 17 1.81 3.48 -2.17
N PRO A 18 0.93 3.87 -1.24
CA PRO A 18 -0.40 3.32 -1.13
C PRO A 18 -1.19 3.58 -2.40
N VAL A 19 -2.02 2.63 -2.78
CA VAL A 19 -2.82 2.72 -4.01
C VAL A 19 -4.30 2.87 -3.70
N HIS A 20 -5.04 3.40 -4.66
CA HIS A 20 -6.49 3.41 -4.59
C HIS A 20 -7.04 1.95 -4.58
N PRO A 21 -8.11 1.64 -3.84
CA PRO A 21 -8.70 0.30 -3.78
C PRO A 21 -9.01 -0.30 -5.16
N ALA A 22 -9.41 0.52 -6.14
CA ALA A 22 -9.63 0.05 -7.52
C ALA A 22 -8.35 -0.54 -8.14
N LYS A 23 -7.19 0.08 -7.91
CA LYS A 23 -5.89 -0.44 -8.41
C LYS A 23 -5.46 -1.69 -7.64
N ALA A 24 -5.67 -1.72 -6.33
CA ALA A 24 -5.41 -2.92 -5.52
C ALA A 24 -6.23 -4.12 -6.00
N ARG A 25 -7.53 -3.92 -6.29
CA ARG A 25 -8.41 -4.96 -6.87
C ARG A 25 -7.89 -5.45 -8.21
N LEU A 26 -7.52 -4.53 -9.12
CA LEU A 26 -6.95 -4.90 -10.42
C LEU A 26 -5.71 -5.79 -10.27
N LEU A 27 -4.77 -5.42 -9.39
CA LEU A 27 -3.55 -6.20 -9.15
C LEU A 27 -3.83 -7.59 -8.56
N LEU A 28 -4.83 -7.70 -7.69
CA LEU A 28 -5.27 -8.99 -7.11
C LEU A 28 -5.93 -9.87 -8.17
N THR A 29 -6.84 -9.30 -8.98
CA THR A 29 -7.52 -10.02 -10.07
C THR A 29 -6.55 -10.49 -11.15
N GLU A 30 -5.56 -9.66 -11.50
CA GLU A 30 -4.50 -10.02 -12.46
C GLU A 30 -3.47 -11.00 -11.86
N GLY A 31 -3.57 -11.35 -10.57
CA GLY A 31 -2.65 -12.27 -9.90
C GLY A 31 -1.25 -11.70 -9.64
N LYS A 32 -1.03 -10.39 -9.88
CA LYS A 32 0.24 -9.68 -9.69
C LYS A 32 0.53 -9.33 -8.23
N ALA A 33 -0.49 -9.40 -7.37
CA ALA A 33 -0.36 -9.19 -5.93
C ALA A 33 -1.05 -10.31 -5.13
N ALA A 34 -0.77 -10.36 -3.83
CA ALA A 34 -1.46 -11.19 -2.86
C ALA A 34 -1.86 -10.36 -1.63
N VAL A 35 -2.86 -10.80 -0.88
CA VAL A 35 -3.20 -10.19 0.41
C VAL A 35 -2.11 -10.55 1.41
N PHE A 36 -1.49 -9.53 2.01
CA PHE A 36 -0.48 -9.71 3.05
C PHE A 36 -1.10 -9.66 4.46
N ARG A 37 -2.01 -8.71 4.70
CA ARG A 37 -2.73 -8.55 5.98
C ARG A 37 -4.11 -7.96 5.74
N GLN A 38 -5.10 -8.36 6.55
CA GLN A 38 -6.48 -7.88 6.44
C GLN A 38 -6.72 -6.49 7.05
N PHE A 39 -6.09 -6.16 8.19
CA PHE A 39 -6.20 -4.82 8.80
C PHE A 39 -4.88 -4.34 9.44
N PRO A 40 -4.33 -3.17 9.03
CA PRO A 40 -4.78 -2.40 7.88
C PRO A 40 -4.66 -3.26 6.60
N PHE A 41 -5.57 -3.05 5.65
CA PHE A 41 -5.59 -3.85 4.44
C PHE A 41 -4.33 -3.58 3.61
N THR A 42 -3.52 -4.63 3.44
CA THR A 42 -2.20 -4.55 2.82
C THR A 42 -2.06 -5.65 1.79
N ILE A 43 -1.59 -5.29 0.60
CA ILE A 43 -1.23 -6.23 -0.47
C ILE A 43 0.30 -6.27 -0.64
N ILE A 44 0.82 -7.39 -1.11
CA ILE A 44 2.23 -7.56 -1.49
C ILE A 44 2.33 -7.88 -2.98
N LEU A 45 3.21 -7.19 -3.70
CA LEU A 45 3.49 -7.44 -5.11
C LEU A 45 4.31 -8.71 -5.28
N LYS A 46 4.03 -9.50 -6.31
CA LYS A 46 4.78 -10.72 -6.63
C LYS A 46 5.99 -10.46 -7.52
N GLU A 47 6.01 -9.33 -8.21
CA GLU A 47 7.11 -8.91 -9.07
C GLU A 47 7.82 -7.72 -8.44
N THR A 48 9.14 -7.70 -8.57
CA THR A 48 9.97 -6.54 -8.20
C THR A 48 9.67 -5.38 -9.13
N VAL A 49 9.12 -4.30 -8.58
CA VAL A 49 9.10 -3.03 -9.30
C VAL A 49 10.44 -2.35 -9.05
N LEU A 50 11.28 -2.31 -10.07
CA LEU A 50 12.55 -1.59 -10.01
C LEU A 50 12.26 -0.08 -9.95
N ASP A 51 12.89 0.61 -9.01
CA ASP A 51 13.07 2.06 -9.01
C ASP A 51 11.80 2.94 -8.91
N VAL A 52 10.82 2.55 -8.09
CA VAL A 52 9.76 3.50 -7.73
C VAL A 52 10.22 4.37 -6.58
N ALA A 53 10.44 5.65 -6.84
CA ALA A 53 10.56 6.67 -5.81
C ALA A 53 9.29 6.62 -4.94
N SER A 54 9.40 6.04 -3.74
CA SER A 54 8.33 6.09 -2.74
C SER A 54 8.30 7.51 -2.17
N ASN A 55 7.14 8.16 -2.25
CA ASN A 55 6.97 9.45 -1.61
C ASN A 55 6.84 9.18 -0.11
N PRO A 56 7.59 9.90 0.74
CA PRO A 56 7.49 9.70 2.18
C PRO A 56 6.06 10.00 2.62
N LEU A 57 5.38 8.98 3.15
CA LEU A 57 4.06 9.15 3.75
C LEU A 57 4.22 9.90 5.07
N ARG A 58 3.70 11.12 5.12
CA ARG A 58 3.66 11.87 6.37
C ARG A 58 2.53 11.34 7.24
N ILE A 59 2.87 10.70 8.35
CA ILE A 59 1.90 10.42 9.40
C ILE A 59 1.50 11.78 9.99
N LYS A 60 0.22 12.14 9.89
CA LYS A 60 -0.33 13.28 10.63
C LYS A 60 -0.51 12.82 12.07
N ILE A 61 0.56 12.90 12.86
CA ILE A 61 0.49 12.76 14.31
C ILE A 61 -0.02 14.10 14.82
N ASP A 62 -1.23 14.14 15.36
CA ASP A 62 -1.69 15.31 16.10
C ASP A 62 -0.99 15.32 17.47
N PRO A 63 -0.33 16.42 17.87
CA PRO A 63 0.40 16.48 19.13
C PRO A 63 -0.48 16.70 20.38
N GLY A 64 -1.82 16.79 20.30
CA GLY A 64 -2.71 17.06 21.45
C GLY A 64 -3.55 15.85 21.88
N SER A 65 -3.82 15.60 23.18
CA SER A 65 -3.93 16.50 24.33
C SER A 65 -3.60 15.77 25.65
N ARG A 66 -3.15 16.52 26.67
CA ARG A 66 -3.37 16.17 28.09
C ARG A 66 -4.83 16.40 28.45
#